data_AF-A0A3E2YHM9-F1
#
_entry.id   AF-A0A3E2YHM9-F1
#
_cell.length_a   1.000
_cell.length_b   1.000
_cell.length_c   1.000
_cell.angle_alpha   90.00
_cell.angle_beta   90.00
_cell.angle_gamma   90.00
#
_symmetry.space_group_name_H-M   'P 1'
#
loop_
_entity.id
_entity.type
_entity.pdbx_description
1 polymer ?
#
loop_
_entity_poly.entity_id
_entity_poly.type
_entity_poly.pdbx_seq_one_letter_code
_entity_poly.pdbx_strand_id
1 'polypeptide(L)'
;MNPLRISARRLLAVVAVLGLGPVLAVPSAALGAPLDAAGAAGAHPSTPQLLAKAAADECFAGIGQPYPAGPPCAAGQAKVNQSYLWGMTRAGRTLWFGTGANVNCLTSGRALRNTRPTVNADWACEYGESQIAKRNPQLPPILGDHRPPRLYAYDTRTSTLTEKTDLVKAASTDDANRLQTTAGIRAAGNFGGVALLGGPALGESVNLFAFDTDTGAYLGSRNLPTYGNIRHFTVADGALYAGVGVGANGGERGHVLRWAGSKTDPFAFTVVANLPAQAADLTVHEGRVFVTTWPGSDDELAGPTADVAVPTSIAAVWMSPKLSAGAPGLNPEDADGWQQVWNVSSYEPDPVVARAYALGGLASYGGYLYWGTMHVPMKATTVHLATYPPKDETATQATIQNTQRSISIYRGRGFGSAHHQKVDLLYGSTELPAYDPAANGGAGAWAMQSTHQTPKFGPAGFGNPYNNYTWKMVVAGGKLYVGTMDWSYLAKELGQETAAQLGLSPQLGDALAEAPLDAAAGAPAAAERPEAVYGGDLYAFSSPNRPATTIDNSGVGNYLNYGVRNMVTDGSTLYLGMANPMNLRTDPNDDVPEGGWELIRLRGGC
;
A
#
# COMPACT_ATOMS: atom_id res chain seq x y z
N MET A 1 -21.46 -28.51 -45.96
CA MET A 1 -21.08 -29.88 -46.36
C MET A 1 -20.19 -30.47 -45.28
N ASN A 2 -20.41 -31.75 -45.01
CA ASN A 2 -20.00 -32.49 -43.82
C ASN A 2 -18.49 -32.54 -43.50
N PRO A 3 -18.16 -32.76 -42.21
CA PRO A 3 -16.82 -33.05 -41.68
C PRO A 3 -16.51 -34.57 -41.69
N LEU A 4 -15.23 -34.93 -41.56
CA LEU A 4 -14.72 -36.29 -41.25
C LEU A 4 -13.68 -36.13 -40.12
N ARG A 5 -13.87 -36.51 -38.84
CA ARG A 5 -14.10 -37.81 -38.15
C ARG A 5 -12.91 -38.81 -38.14
N ILE A 6 -12.46 -39.09 -36.89
CA ILE A 6 -12.00 -40.39 -36.32
C ILE A 6 -10.51 -40.72 -36.60
N SER A 7 -9.65 -41.16 -35.66
CA SER A 7 -9.85 -42.21 -34.64
C SER A 7 -8.81 -42.20 -33.50
N ALA A 8 -9.25 -42.74 -32.36
CA ALA A 8 -8.41 -43.23 -31.27
C ALA A 8 -8.27 -44.77 -31.34
N ARG A 9 -7.09 -45.31 -30.96
CA ARG A 9 -6.83 -46.67 -30.42
C ARG A 9 -5.32 -46.77 -30.12
N ARG A 10 -4.85 -46.92 -28.88
CA ARG A 10 -4.84 -48.05 -27.92
C ARG A 10 -3.45 -48.73 -27.86
N LEU A 11 -2.89 -48.74 -26.64
CA LEU A 11 -2.09 -49.77 -25.95
C LEU A 11 -0.84 -50.36 -26.63
N LEU A 12 0.32 -50.33 -25.94
CA LEU A 12 0.79 -51.40 -25.04
C LEU A 12 2.14 -51.06 -24.37
N ALA A 13 2.27 -51.50 -23.13
CA ALA A 13 3.46 -51.41 -22.27
C ALA A 13 4.43 -52.57 -22.52
N VAL A 14 5.74 -52.36 -22.30
CA VAL A 14 6.69 -53.39 -21.81
C VAL A 14 7.73 -52.74 -20.89
N VAL A 15 7.99 -53.43 -19.78
CA VAL A 15 8.92 -53.16 -18.68
C VAL A 15 10.16 -54.06 -18.81
N ALA A 16 11.34 -53.58 -18.36
CA ALA A 16 12.46 -54.29 -17.67
C ALA A 16 13.82 -53.68 -18.12
N VAL A 17 14.72 -53.09 -17.31
CA VAL A 17 15.33 -53.34 -15.97
C VAL A 17 16.67 -54.12 -16.04
N LEU A 18 17.73 -53.48 -15.46
CA LEU A 18 19.08 -53.95 -15.02
C LEU A 18 20.16 -54.21 -16.11
N GLY A 19 21.45 -53.87 -15.97
CA GLY A 19 22.25 -53.23 -14.92
C GLY A 19 23.78 -53.41 -15.18
N LEU A 20 24.62 -52.50 -14.62
CA LEU A 20 26.05 -52.61 -14.22
C LEU A 20 27.11 -52.98 -15.31
N GLY A 21 28.02 -52.10 -15.80
CA GLY A 21 29.19 -51.45 -15.15
C GLY A 21 30.50 -52.21 -15.49
N PRO A 22 31.76 -51.71 -15.34
CA PRO A 22 32.36 -50.36 -15.32
C PRO A 22 33.56 -50.24 -16.33
N VAL A 23 34.25 -49.07 -16.43
CA VAL A 23 35.74 -48.87 -16.49
C VAL A 23 36.08 -47.39 -16.80
N LEU A 24 36.57 -46.72 -15.76
CA LEU A 24 37.65 -45.71 -15.65
C LEU A 24 38.11 -44.90 -16.89
N ALA A 25 37.98 -43.57 -16.81
CA ALA A 25 39.07 -42.59 -17.07
C ALA A 25 38.63 -41.15 -16.68
N VAL A 26 39.40 -40.51 -15.80
CA VAL A 26 39.43 -39.06 -15.46
C VAL A 26 40.91 -38.77 -15.14
N PRO A 27 41.50 -37.55 -15.29
CA PRO A 27 40.94 -36.24 -15.68
C PRO A 27 41.70 -35.51 -16.81
N SER A 28 41.08 -34.47 -17.36
CA SER A 28 41.76 -33.18 -17.54
C SER A 28 40.77 -32.04 -17.32
N ALA A 29 41.10 -31.19 -16.36
CA ALA A 29 40.52 -29.87 -16.10
C ALA A 29 40.80 -28.94 -17.30
N ALA A 30 40.13 -27.82 -17.57
CA ALA A 30 39.22 -26.97 -16.81
C ALA A 30 38.42 -26.13 -17.83
N LEU A 31 37.20 -25.70 -17.46
CA LEU A 31 36.62 -24.36 -17.67
C LEU A 31 35.21 -24.39 -17.07
N GLY A 32 35.02 -23.64 -15.98
CA GLY A 32 33.85 -23.70 -15.12
C GLY A 32 32.60 -23.08 -15.74
N ALA A 33 31.54 -23.87 -15.83
CA ALA A 33 30.17 -23.42 -15.96
C ALA A 33 29.58 -23.15 -14.56
N PRO A 34 28.68 -22.16 -14.40
CA PRO A 34 28.10 -21.80 -13.11
C PRO A 34 27.22 -22.92 -12.55
N LEU A 35 27.35 -23.12 -11.24
CA LEU A 35 26.71 -24.16 -10.44
C LEU A 35 25.19 -23.97 -10.39
N ASP A 36 24.49 -25.04 -10.73
CA ASP A 36 23.05 -25.21 -10.57
C ASP A 36 22.59 -25.00 -9.12
N ALA A 37 21.49 -24.27 -9.04
CA ALA A 37 20.60 -24.19 -7.90
C ALA A 37 20.00 -25.56 -7.60
N ALA A 38 20.48 -26.23 -6.55
CA ALA A 38 19.77 -27.34 -5.93
C ALA A 38 20.19 -27.48 -4.46
N GLY A 39 19.37 -26.93 -3.55
CA GLY A 39 19.62 -27.01 -2.12
C GLY A 39 18.57 -26.33 -1.25
N ALA A 40 17.29 -26.36 -1.64
CA ALA A 40 16.18 -25.94 -0.78
C ALA A 40 15.16 -27.07 -0.71
N ALA A 41 15.40 -28.04 0.18
CA ALA A 41 14.42 -29.07 0.49
C ALA A 41 13.39 -28.51 1.48
N GLY A 42 12.13 -28.39 1.03
CA GLY A 42 10.97 -28.76 1.84
C GLY A 42 10.16 -27.66 2.53
N ALA A 43 9.59 -26.73 1.76
CA ALA A 43 8.27 -26.17 2.10
C ALA A 43 7.54 -25.89 0.79
N HIS A 44 6.48 -26.66 0.50
CA HIS A 44 5.57 -26.28 -0.58
C HIS A 44 5.06 -24.86 -0.29
N PRO A 45 5.15 -23.90 -1.22
CA PRO A 45 4.47 -22.61 -1.05
C PRO A 45 2.99 -22.93 -0.84
N SER A 46 2.43 -22.39 0.24
CA SER A 46 1.03 -22.60 0.56
C SER A 46 0.19 -22.05 -0.58
N THR A 47 -0.53 -22.92 -1.29
CA THR A 47 -1.40 -22.50 -2.38
C THR A 47 -2.34 -21.41 -1.86
N PRO A 48 -2.35 -20.21 -2.48
CA PRO A 48 -3.26 -19.16 -2.09
C PRO A 48 -4.69 -19.64 -2.23
N GLN A 49 -5.51 -19.39 -1.21
CA GLN A 49 -6.93 -19.71 -1.26
C GLN A 49 -7.74 -18.42 -1.27
N LEU A 50 -8.40 -18.15 -2.39
CA LEU A 50 -9.42 -17.11 -2.48
C LEU A 50 -10.59 -17.46 -1.54
N LEU A 51 -10.92 -16.54 -0.64
CA LEU A 51 -12.01 -16.69 0.32
C LEU A 51 -13.24 -15.88 -0.07
N ALA A 52 -13.02 -14.68 -0.61
CA ALA A 52 -14.06 -13.78 -1.07
C ALA A 52 -13.47 -12.78 -2.07
N LYS A 53 -14.33 -12.23 -2.93
CA LYS A 53 -13.99 -11.22 -3.93
C LYS A 53 -15.11 -10.20 -4.07
N ALA A 54 -14.77 -9.00 -4.52
CA ALA A 54 -15.73 -7.99 -4.92
C ALA A 54 -16.68 -8.49 -6.01
N ALA A 55 -17.96 -8.17 -5.89
CA ALA A 55 -18.92 -8.30 -6.99
C ALA A 55 -18.95 -7.01 -7.82
N ALA A 56 -19.40 -7.12 -9.08
CA ALA A 56 -19.76 -5.94 -9.86
C ALA A 56 -20.80 -5.11 -9.10
N ASP A 57 -20.69 -3.79 -9.16
CA ASP A 57 -21.56 -2.87 -8.43
C ASP A 57 -22.12 -1.74 -9.30
N GLU A 58 -21.80 -1.71 -10.60
CA GLU A 58 -22.27 -0.73 -11.56
C GLU A 58 -22.27 -1.30 -12.99
N CYS A 59 -23.05 -0.70 -13.88
CA CYS A 59 -23.02 -0.96 -15.31
C CYS A 59 -22.46 0.26 -16.04
N PHE A 60 -21.38 0.05 -16.77
CA PHE A 60 -20.65 1.09 -17.49
C PHE A 60 -21.02 1.09 -18.97
N ALA A 61 -21.44 2.23 -19.49
CA ALA A 61 -21.82 2.42 -20.89
C ALA A 61 -20.89 3.39 -21.65
N GLY A 62 -19.75 3.75 -21.04
CA GLY A 62 -18.83 4.77 -21.54
C GLY A 62 -18.75 6.01 -20.64
N ILE A 63 -17.66 6.75 -20.76
CA ILE A 63 -17.42 7.99 -20.01
C ILE A 63 -18.55 8.99 -20.31
N GLY A 64 -19.11 9.57 -19.25
CA GLY A 64 -20.13 10.61 -19.36
C GLY A 64 -21.53 10.11 -19.72
N GLN A 65 -21.71 8.82 -20.02
CA GLN A 65 -22.99 8.22 -20.36
C GLN A 65 -23.78 7.83 -19.10
N PRO A 66 -25.14 7.80 -19.15
CA PRO A 66 -25.99 7.23 -18.10
C PRO A 66 -25.62 5.78 -17.76
N TYR A 67 -25.74 5.39 -16.48
CA TYR A 67 -25.38 4.06 -16.00
C TYR A 67 -26.61 3.18 -16.21
N PRO A 68 -26.52 2.12 -17.03
CA PRO A 68 -27.64 1.20 -17.19
C PRO A 68 -28.03 0.54 -15.87
N ALA A 69 -29.26 0.02 -15.81
CA ALA A 69 -29.71 -0.76 -14.67
C ALA A 69 -28.92 -2.08 -14.54
N GLY A 70 -28.69 -2.49 -13.30
CA GLY A 70 -27.92 -3.68 -12.93
C GLY A 70 -26.96 -3.38 -11.77
N PRO A 71 -26.07 -4.34 -11.44
CA PRO A 71 -25.87 -5.64 -12.08
C PRO A 71 -26.95 -6.71 -11.75
N PRO A 72 -27.15 -7.75 -12.58
CA PRO A 72 -26.53 -7.97 -13.90
C PRO A 72 -26.94 -6.89 -14.90
N CYS A 73 -26.03 -6.53 -15.80
CA CYS A 73 -26.22 -5.37 -16.68
C CYS A 73 -27.20 -5.67 -17.82
N ALA A 74 -28.25 -4.86 -17.92
CA ALA A 74 -29.20 -4.93 -19.04
C ALA A 74 -28.56 -4.43 -20.36
N ALA A 75 -27.62 -3.51 -20.25
CA ALA A 75 -26.78 -3.00 -21.32
C ALA A 75 -25.45 -2.50 -20.73
N GLY A 76 -24.43 -2.30 -21.57
CA GLY A 76 -23.09 -1.91 -21.13
C GLY A 76 -22.30 -3.08 -20.51
N GLN A 77 -21.16 -2.74 -19.92
CA GLN A 77 -20.22 -3.67 -19.30
C GLN A 77 -20.34 -3.61 -17.77
N ALA A 78 -20.23 -4.76 -17.11
CA ALA A 78 -20.19 -4.79 -15.65
C ALA A 78 -18.91 -4.11 -15.16
N LYS A 79 -19.03 -3.27 -14.11
CA LYS A 79 -17.91 -2.56 -13.49
C LYS A 79 -17.82 -2.90 -12.01
N VAL A 80 -16.61 -3.13 -11.51
CA VAL A 80 -16.32 -3.43 -10.09
C VAL A 80 -15.60 -2.24 -9.48
N ASN A 81 -16.34 -1.30 -8.90
CA ASN A 81 -15.73 -0.09 -8.34
C ASN A 81 -15.01 -0.37 -7.02
N GLN A 82 -15.42 -1.37 -6.23
CA GLN A 82 -14.76 -1.74 -4.97
C GLN A 82 -13.36 -2.34 -5.22
N SER A 83 -12.36 -1.47 -5.36
CA SER A 83 -11.01 -1.85 -5.77
C SER A 83 -10.17 -2.44 -4.64
N TYR A 84 -10.35 -1.98 -3.40
CA TYR A 84 -9.43 -2.28 -2.29
C TYR A 84 -10.16 -2.94 -1.13
N LEU A 85 -9.58 -4.00 -0.55
CA LEU A 85 -9.84 -4.38 0.84
C LEU A 85 -8.91 -3.52 1.70
N TRP A 86 -9.41 -2.38 2.16
CA TRP A 86 -8.55 -1.26 2.54
C TRP A 86 -8.20 -1.26 4.03
N GLY A 87 -9.19 -1.50 4.90
CA GLY A 87 -9.03 -1.66 6.35
C GLY A 87 -9.55 -3.02 6.78
N MET A 88 -8.75 -3.76 7.57
CA MET A 88 -9.11 -5.10 8.08
C MET A 88 -8.64 -5.31 9.52
N THR A 89 -9.46 -5.99 10.31
CA THR A 89 -9.12 -6.46 11.66
C THR A 89 -9.72 -7.84 11.91
N ARG A 90 -9.19 -8.56 12.90
CA ARG A 90 -9.69 -9.88 13.29
C ARG A 90 -10.17 -9.85 14.73
N ALA A 91 -11.45 -10.17 14.95
CA ALA A 91 -12.06 -10.35 16.25
C ALA A 91 -12.47 -11.81 16.41
N GLY A 92 -11.76 -12.57 17.26
CA GLY A 92 -11.96 -14.01 17.38
C GLY A 92 -11.81 -14.71 16.02
N ARG A 93 -12.87 -15.35 15.54
CA ARG A 93 -12.87 -16.07 14.24
C ARG A 93 -13.40 -15.25 13.07
N THR A 94 -13.77 -14.00 13.31
CA THR A 94 -14.39 -13.13 12.31
C THR A 94 -13.39 -12.08 11.84
N LEU A 95 -13.23 -11.97 10.53
CA LEU A 95 -12.54 -10.85 9.90
C LEU A 95 -13.55 -9.73 9.66
N TRP A 96 -13.25 -8.55 10.13
CA TRP A 96 -14.04 -7.34 9.89
C TRP A 96 -13.26 -6.44 8.97
N PHE A 97 -13.87 -6.01 7.87
CA PHE A 97 -13.19 -5.16 6.91
C PHE A 97 -14.11 -4.21 6.19
N GLY A 98 -13.53 -3.16 5.63
CA GLY A 98 -14.22 -2.29 4.69
C GLY A 98 -13.35 -1.97 3.48
N THR A 99 -14.01 -1.44 2.46
CA THR A 99 -13.41 -1.27 1.14
C THR A 99 -13.06 0.17 0.82
N GLY A 100 -12.25 0.34 -0.23
CA GLY A 100 -12.10 1.61 -0.94
C GLY A 100 -12.50 1.42 -2.41
N ALA A 101 -13.35 2.31 -2.91
CA ALA A 101 -13.80 2.26 -4.29
C ALA A 101 -12.97 3.20 -5.18
N ASN A 102 -12.62 2.73 -6.39
CA ASN A 102 -11.84 3.46 -7.39
C ASN A 102 -10.62 4.19 -6.81
N VAL A 103 -9.91 3.55 -5.87
CA VAL A 103 -8.86 4.23 -5.09
C VAL A 103 -7.72 4.71 -5.98
N ASN A 104 -7.47 4.03 -7.11
CA ASN A 104 -6.53 4.52 -8.13
C ASN A 104 -6.95 5.89 -8.68
N CYS A 105 -8.19 6.01 -9.17
CA CYS A 105 -8.73 7.26 -9.70
C CYS A 105 -8.76 8.37 -8.63
N LEU A 106 -9.16 8.03 -7.40
CA LEU A 106 -9.17 8.99 -6.27
C LEU A 106 -7.77 9.44 -5.87
N THR A 107 -6.77 8.55 -5.93
CA THR A 107 -5.39 8.89 -5.63
C THR A 107 -4.81 9.78 -6.73
N SER A 108 -5.00 9.43 -8.00
CA SER A 108 -4.58 10.25 -9.14
C SER A 108 -5.26 11.63 -9.12
N GLY A 109 -6.57 11.67 -8.86
CA GLY A 109 -7.33 12.91 -8.75
C GLY A 109 -6.87 13.79 -7.59
N ARG A 110 -6.80 13.28 -6.36
CA ARG A 110 -6.41 14.07 -5.18
C ARG A 110 -4.92 14.41 -5.16
N ALA A 111 -4.06 13.43 -5.39
CA ALA A 111 -2.62 13.57 -5.18
C ALA A 111 -1.90 14.15 -6.39
N LEU A 112 -2.45 14.03 -7.61
CA LEU A 112 -1.83 14.56 -8.83
C LEU A 112 -2.70 15.63 -9.54
N ARG A 113 -3.90 15.92 -9.02
CA ARG A 113 -4.89 16.84 -9.62
C ARG A 113 -5.38 16.37 -11.00
N ASN A 114 -5.36 15.06 -11.26
CA ASN A 114 -5.92 14.52 -12.49
C ASN A 114 -7.44 14.71 -12.54
N THR A 115 -7.93 15.21 -13.67
CA THR A 115 -9.35 15.38 -13.96
C THR A 115 -9.72 14.93 -15.37
N ARG A 116 -8.75 14.40 -16.13
CA ARG A 116 -8.95 13.96 -17.51
C ARG A 116 -9.49 12.53 -17.50
N PRO A 117 -10.70 12.29 -18.02
CA PRO A 117 -11.26 10.95 -18.06
C PRO A 117 -10.38 10.01 -18.89
N THR A 118 -10.21 8.79 -18.39
CA THR A 118 -9.43 7.71 -19.04
C THR A 118 -10.27 6.45 -19.09
N VAL A 119 -10.20 5.74 -20.21
CA VAL A 119 -10.78 4.41 -20.38
C VAL A 119 -9.86 3.57 -21.26
N ASN A 120 -9.60 2.35 -20.84
CA ASN A 120 -8.91 1.33 -21.62
C ASN A 120 -9.68 -0.02 -21.49
N ALA A 121 -9.04 -1.14 -21.82
CA ALA A 121 -9.66 -2.46 -21.70
C ALA A 121 -9.81 -2.94 -20.24
N ASP A 122 -9.08 -2.35 -19.30
CA ASP A 122 -8.86 -2.82 -17.95
C ASP A 122 -9.57 -1.98 -16.88
N TRP A 123 -9.62 -0.65 -17.03
CA TRP A 123 -10.25 0.28 -16.11
C TRP A 123 -10.81 1.54 -16.77
N ALA A 124 -11.67 2.23 -16.03
CA ALA A 124 -12.12 3.58 -16.31
C ALA A 124 -12.01 4.49 -15.08
N CYS A 125 -11.50 5.70 -15.30
CA CYS A 125 -11.60 6.85 -14.38
C CYS A 125 -12.39 7.95 -15.09
N GLU A 126 -13.55 8.32 -14.55
CA GLU A 126 -14.50 9.23 -15.18
C GLU A 126 -14.37 10.67 -14.67
N TYR A 127 -13.83 10.88 -13.47
CA TYR A 127 -13.71 12.19 -12.82
C TYR A 127 -14.99 13.02 -12.91
N GLY A 128 -14.90 14.28 -13.38
CA GLY A 128 -16.03 15.18 -13.55
C GLY A 128 -17.12 14.68 -14.50
N GLU A 129 -16.79 13.72 -15.37
CA GLU A 129 -17.76 13.12 -16.29
C GLU A 129 -18.60 11.99 -15.65
N SER A 130 -18.24 11.54 -14.45
CA SER A 130 -19.03 10.55 -13.73
C SER A 130 -20.46 11.07 -13.47
N GLN A 131 -21.45 10.19 -13.46
CA GLN A 131 -22.81 10.59 -13.06
C GLN A 131 -22.91 11.01 -11.60
N ILE A 132 -21.95 10.61 -10.76
CA ILE A 132 -21.92 11.05 -9.38
C ILE A 132 -21.56 12.53 -9.31
N ALA A 133 -20.53 12.97 -10.05
CA ALA A 133 -20.22 14.38 -10.20
C ALA A 133 -21.35 15.15 -10.89
N LYS A 134 -21.94 14.62 -11.97
CA LYS A 134 -23.08 15.28 -12.67
C LYS A 134 -24.31 15.47 -11.78
N ARG A 135 -24.59 14.53 -10.89
CA ARG A 135 -25.70 14.63 -9.91
C ARG A 135 -25.37 15.45 -8.68
N ASN A 136 -24.08 15.67 -8.41
CA ASN A 136 -23.61 16.49 -7.30
C ASN A 136 -22.60 17.54 -7.81
N PRO A 137 -23.07 18.67 -8.36
CA PRO A 137 -22.19 19.70 -8.94
C PRO A 137 -21.20 20.34 -7.95
N GLN A 138 -21.39 20.14 -6.64
CA GLN A 138 -20.46 20.61 -5.60
C GLN A 138 -19.30 19.64 -5.36
N LEU A 139 -19.37 18.40 -5.86
CA LEU A 139 -18.28 17.44 -5.78
C LEU A 139 -17.19 17.83 -6.78
N PRO A 140 -15.97 18.13 -6.32
CA PRO A 140 -14.88 18.47 -7.24
C PRO A 140 -14.60 17.33 -8.24
N PRO A 141 -14.24 17.63 -9.50
CA PRO A 141 -13.94 16.59 -10.51
C PRO A 141 -12.91 15.56 -10.06
N ILE A 142 -11.91 15.98 -9.27
CA ILE A 142 -10.88 15.10 -8.69
C ILE A 142 -11.45 14.00 -7.77
N LEU A 143 -12.71 14.10 -7.34
CA LEU A 143 -13.43 13.14 -6.50
C LEU A 143 -14.58 12.44 -7.23
N GLY A 144 -14.78 12.69 -8.53
CA GLY A 144 -15.99 12.22 -9.23
C GLY A 144 -16.15 10.70 -9.28
N ASP A 145 -15.03 9.96 -9.26
CA ASP A 145 -15.04 8.49 -9.21
C ASP A 145 -15.40 7.90 -7.84
N HIS A 146 -15.65 8.74 -6.83
CA HIS A 146 -16.06 8.30 -5.50
C HIS A 146 -17.26 7.35 -5.58
N ARG A 147 -17.23 6.25 -4.84
CA ARG A 147 -18.40 5.43 -4.50
C ARG A 147 -18.35 5.13 -3.00
N PRO A 148 -19.49 5.08 -2.30
CA PRO A 148 -19.52 4.72 -0.89
C PRO A 148 -18.84 3.35 -0.66
N PRO A 149 -18.07 3.19 0.43
CA PRO A 149 -17.45 1.92 0.74
C PRO A 149 -18.49 0.89 1.16
N ARG A 150 -18.07 -0.37 1.08
CA ARG A 150 -18.78 -1.53 1.61
C ARG A 150 -18.11 -2.00 2.90
N LEU A 151 -18.92 -2.58 3.78
CA LEU A 151 -18.52 -3.06 5.10
C LEU A 151 -18.85 -4.55 5.17
N TYR A 152 -17.94 -5.37 5.67
CA TYR A 152 -18.10 -6.81 5.66
C TYR A 152 -17.64 -7.45 6.98
N ALA A 153 -18.23 -8.61 7.25
CA ALA A 153 -17.73 -9.60 8.19
C ALA A 153 -17.53 -10.93 7.47
N TYR A 154 -16.40 -11.60 7.68
CA TYR A 154 -16.13 -12.94 7.15
C TYR A 154 -15.83 -13.91 8.29
N ASP A 155 -16.69 -14.92 8.47
CA ASP A 155 -16.49 -15.98 9.47
C ASP A 155 -15.58 -17.06 8.90
N THR A 156 -14.39 -17.22 9.51
CA THR A 156 -13.34 -18.13 9.01
C THR A 156 -13.63 -19.61 9.24
N ARG A 157 -14.63 -19.95 10.07
CA ARG A 157 -15.04 -21.34 10.35
C ARG A 157 -16.08 -21.82 9.36
N THR A 158 -17.06 -20.97 9.05
CA THR A 158 -18.17 -21.26 8.13
C THR A 158 -17.88 -20.83 6.71
N SER A 159 -16.77 -20.13 6.46
CA SER A 159 -16.41 -19.58 5.16
C SER A 159 -17.50 -18.69 4.57
N THR A 160 -18.14 -17.90 5.43
CA THR A 160 -19.29 -17.07 5.05
C THR A 160 -18.93 -15.60 5.09
N LEU A 161 -19.05 -14.94 3.94
CA LEU A 161 -19.03 -13.48 3.83
C LEU A 161 -20.41 -12.91 4.12
N THR A 162 -20.50 -11.90 4.98
CA THR A 162 -21.72 -11.14 5.28
C THR A 162 -21.46 -9.67 5.00
N GLU A 163 -22.22 -9.07 4.08
CA GLU A 163 -22.22 -7.63 3.89
C GLU A 163 -23.00 -6.94 5.03
N LYS A 164 -22.40 -5.88 5.58
CA LYS A 164 -22.88 -5.13 6.74
C LYS A 164 -23.33 -3.71 6.38
N THR A 165 -23.15 -3.31 5.13
CA THR A 165 -23.45 -1.97 4.60
C THR A 165 -24.90 -1.56 4.81
N ASP A 166 -25.86 -2.46 4.56
CA ASP A 166 -27.28 -2.10 4.65
C ASP A 166 -27.77 -1.92 6.09
N LEU A 167 -27.08 -2.51 7.08
CA LEU A 167 -27.35 -2.22 8.50
C LEU A 167 -27.10 -0.73 8.82
N VAL A 168 -26.08 -0.13 8.21
CA VAL A 168 -25.76 1.30 8.37
C VAL A 168 -26.80 2.17 7.66
N LYS A 169 -27.13 1.83 6.41
CA LYS A 169 -28.11 2.60 5.62
C LYS A 169 -29.51 2.59 6.25
N ALA A 170 -29.90 1.47 6.84
CA ALA A 170 -31.22 1.29 7.45
C ALA A 170 -31.32 1.87 8.88
N ALA A 171 -30.19 2.17 9.52
CA ALA A 171 -30.18 2.65 10.91
C ALA A 171 -30.75 4.06 11.05
N SER A 172 -30.26 5.01 10.24
CA SER A 172 -30.78 6.38 10.18
C SER A 172 -30.30 7.10 8.92
N THR A 173 -30.95 8.21 8.55
CA THR A 173 -30.51 9.11 7.47
C THR A 173 -29.09 9.65 7.73
N ASP A 174 -28.74 9.94 8.98
CA ASP A 174 -27.41 10.44 9.34
C ASP A 174 -26.33 9.39 9.15
N ASP A 175 -26.60 8.14 9.54
CA ASP A 175 -25.67 7.02 9.34
C ASP A 175 -25.46 6.72 7.85
N ALA A 176 -26.56 6.74 7.08
CA ALA A 176 -26.52 6.61 5.62
C ALA A 176 -25.70 7.73 4.98
N ASN A 177 -25.89 8.98 5.41
CA ASN A 177 -25.13 10.14 4.92
C ASN A 177 -23.64 10.05 5.29
N ARG A 178 -23.30 9.61 6.51
CA ARG A 178 -21.89 9.39 6.89
C ARG A 178 -21.26 8.30 6.03
N LEU A 179 -21.96 7.21 5.75
CA LEU A 179 -21.45 6.19 4.84
C LEU A 179 -21.27 6.75 3.42
N GLN A 180 -22.26 7.47 2.90
CA GLN A 180 -22.24 8.07 1.57
C GLN A 180 -21.06 9.05 1.38
N THR A 181 -20.69 9.76 2.44
CA THR A 181 -19.62 10.76 2.45
C THR A 181 -18.28 10.22 2.91
N THR A 182 -18.15 8.92 3.20
CA THR A 182 -16.85 8.28 3.51
C THR A 182 -16.14 7.92 2.21
N ALA A 183 -14.92 8.43 1.96
CA ALA A 183 -14.14 8.13 0.75
C ALA A 183 -13.71 6.65 0.66
N GLY A 184 -13.49 6.02 1.81
CA GLY A 184 -13.25 4.58 1.91
C GLY A 184 -12.77 4.17 3.30
N ILE A 185 -12.96 2.91 3.68
CA ILE A 185 -12.60 2.40 5.01
C ILE A 185 -11.13 2.04 5.03
N ARG A 186 -10.31 3.02 5.37
CA ARG A 186 -8.84 2.92 5.36
C ARG A 186 -8.27 2.22 6.59
N ALA A 187 -9.01 2.22 7.70
CA ALA A 187 -8.57 1.70 8.99
C ALA A 187 -9.61 0.78 9.62
N ALA A 188 -9.14 -0.26 10.31
CA ALA A 188 -9.99 -1.15 11.10
C ALA A 188 -9.26 -1.60 12.36
N GLY A 189 -9.99 -1.69 13.47
CA GLY A 189 -9.49 -2.14 14.77
C GLY A 189 -10.59 -2.79 15.58
N ASN A 190 -10.23 -3.61 16.56
CA ASN A 190 -11.23 -4.17 17.48
C ASN A 190 -10.67 -4.28 18.90
N PHE A 191 -11.54 -4.04 19.88
CA PHE A 191 -11.25 -4.23 21.29
C PHE A 191 -12.57 -4.22 22.10
N GLY A 192 -12.60 -4.88 23.26
CA GLY A 192 -13.76 -4.81 24.17
C GLY A 192 -15.10 -5.25 23.55
N GLY A 193 -15.09 -6.17 22.58
CA GLY A 193 -16.29 -6.64 21.88
C GLY A 193 -16.81 -5.69 20.78
N VAL A 194 -16.03 -4.68 20.39
CA VAL A 194 -16.37 -3.70 19.35
C VAL A 194 -15.37 -3.78 18.21
N ALA A 195 -15.85 -3.88 16.97
CA ALA A 195 -15.09 -3.63 15.76
C ALA A 195 -15.37 -2.21 15.27
N LEU A 196 -14.31 -1.44 15.04
CA LEU A 196 -14.34 -0.09 14.50
C LEU A 196 -13.79 -0.11 13.08
N LEU A 197 -14.59 0.39 12.13
CA LEU A 197 -14.24 0.56 10.73
C LEU A 197 -14.25 2.06 10.43
N GLY A 198 -13.13 2.61 9.96
CA GLY A 198 -12.94 4.05 9.86
C GLY A 198 -12.27 4.49 8.57
N GLY A 199 -12.57 5.70 8.14
CA GLY A 199 -12.04 6.27 6.91
C GLY A 199 -12.16 7.78 6.81
N PRO A 200 -11.35 8.43 5.94
CA PRO A 200 -11.55 9.82 5.58
C PRO A 200 -12.95 10.05 5.00
N ALA A 201 -13.59 11.13 5.40
CA ALA A 201 -14.73 11.67 4.69
C ALA A 201 -14.27 12.33 3.37
N LEU A 202 -15.22 12.68 2.50
CA LEU A 202 -14.92 13.47 1.30
C LEU A 202 -14.40 14.86 1.65
N GLY A 203 -14.81 15.41 2.80
CA GLY A 203 -14.27 16.64 3.39
C GLY A 203 -13.08 16.39 4.34
N GLU A 204 -12.94 17.24 5.34
CA GLU A 204 -11.75 17.32 6.22
C GLU A 204 -11.90 16.54 7.53
N SER A 205 -12.74 15.51 7.54
CA SER A 205 -13.11 14.76 8.75
C SER A 205 -12.96 13.25 8.55
N VAL A 206 -13.13 12.49 9.63
CA VAL A 206 -13.09 11.02 9.65
C VAL A 206 -14.45 10.51 10.08
N ASN A 207 -14.96 9.51 9.37
CA ASN A 207 -16.16 8.78 9.75
C ASN A 207 -15.76 7.42 10.35
N LEU A 208 -16.37 7.06 11.48
CA LEU A 208 -16.22 5.76 12.14
C LEU A 208 -17.56 5.04 12.21
N PHE A 209 -17.52 3.72 12.03
CA PHE A 209 -18.66 2.80 12.12
C PHE A 209 -18.31 1.70 13.12
N ALA A 210 -19.22 1.41 14.04
CA ALA A 210 -19.00 0.43 15.10
C ALA A 210 -19.93 -0.78 14.96
N PHE A 211 -19.39 -1.96 15.21
CA PHE A 211 -20.14 -3.22 15.20
C PHE A 211 -19.82 -4.04 16.44
N ASP A 212 -20.83 -4.72 16.97
CA ASP A 212 -20.66 -5.70 18.03
C ASP A 212 -20.02 -6.97 17.45
N THR A 213 -18.88 -7.39 18.00
CA THR A 213 -18.12 -8.53 17.44
C THR A 213 -18.76 -9.89 17.71
N ASP A 214 -19.67 -9.98 18.68
CA ASP A 214 -20.26 -11.23 19.14
C ASP A 214 -21.57 -11.51 18.39
N THR A 215 -22.39 -10.48 18.20
CA THR A 215 -23.71 -10.56 17.56
C THR A 215 -23.68 -10.11 16.10
N GLY A 216 -22.67 -9.33 15.73
CA GLY A 216 -22.57 -8.69 14.42
C GLY A 216 -23.53 -7.52 14.21
N ALA A 217 -24.16 -7.03 15.27
CA ALA A 217 -25.08 -5.88 15.25
C ALA A 217 -24.32 -4.57 14.99
N TYR A 218 -25.00 -3.63 14.34
CA TYR A 218 -24.50 -2.27 14.17
C TYR A 218 -24.70 -1.47 15.47
N LEU A 219 -23.64 -0.81 15.95
CA LEU A 219 -23.65 -0.04 17.21
C LEU A 219 -23.75 1.48 16.98
N GLY A 220 -23.64 1.94 15.72
CA GLY A 220 -23.76 3.34 15.34
C GLY A 220 -22.59 3.84 14.50
N SER A 221 -22.60 5.14 14.18
CA SER A 221 -21.49 5.84 13.56
C SER A 221 -21.24 7.21 14.19
N ARG A 222 -20.03 7.73 14.05
CA ARG A 222 -19.66 9.09 14.49
C ARG A 222 -18.71 9.73 13.48
N ASN A 223 -18.93 11.02 13.24
CA ASN A 223 -17.97 11.87 12.56
C ASN A 223 -17.01 12.49 13.59
N LEU A 224 -15.72 12.48 13.28
CA LEU A 224 -14.68 13.13 14.05
C LEU A 224 -14.18 14.34 13.23
N PRO A 225 -14.71 15.55 13.47
CA PRO A 225 -14.47 16.70 12.60
C PRO A 225 -13.04 17.23 12.65
N THR A 226 -12.30 16.92 13.71
CA THR A 226 -10.91 17.37 13.88
C THR A 226 -9.91 16.61 13.00
N TYR A 227 -10.26 15.40 12.54
CA TYR A 227 -9.30 14.50 11.92
C TYR A 227 -9.66 14.24 10.46
N GLY A 228 -8.82 14.61 9.50
CA GLY A 228 -9.09 14.37 8.08
C GLY A 228 -8.55 13.05 7.54
N ASN A 229 -7.76 12.31 8.33
CA ASN A 229 -7.19 11.03 7.88
C ASN A 229 -7.01 10.03 9.04
N ILE A 230 -7.13 8.74 8.73
CA ILE A 230 -6.93 7.62 9.65
C ILE A 230 -6.44 6.41 8.85
N ARG A 231 -5.49 5.64 9.39
CA ARG A 231 -4.91 4.49 8.68
C ARG A 231 -4.85 3.18 9.45
N HIS A 232 -4.56 3.20 10.75
CA HIS A 232 -4.36 1.95 11.47
C HIS A 232 -4.74 2.05 12.95
N PHE A 233 -5.11 0.90 13.50
CA PHE A 233 -5.34 0.70 14.91
C PHE A 233 -4.38 -0.37 15.45
N THR A 234 -3.91 -0.22 16.69
CA THR A 234 -3.15 -1.27 17.37
C THR A 234 -3.66 -1.46 18.78
N VAL A 235 -3.66 -2.69 19.28
CA VAL A 235 -3.91 -2.98 20.70
C VAL A 235 -2.57 -3.05 21.42
N ALA A 236 -2.45 -2.35 22.55
CA ALA A 236 -1.28 -2.37 23.41
C ALA A 236 -1.70 -2.25 24.88
N ASP A 237 -1.13 -3.08 25.75
CA ASP A 237 -1.35 -3.03 27.20
C ASP A 237 -2.84 -2.87 27.61
N GLY A 238 -3.70 -3.71 27.01
CA GLY A 238 -5.14 -3.69 27.32
C GLY A 238 -5.91 -2.46 26.82
N ALA A 239 -5.38 -1.70 25.86
CA ALA A 239 -6.07 -0.59 25.23
C ALA A 239 -5.91 -0.59 23.70
N LEU A 240 -6.88 -0.02 23.00
CA LEU A 240 -6.83 0.19 21.55
C LEU A 240 -6.36 1.61 21.25
N TYR A 241 -5.46 1.76 20.29
CA TYR A 241 -4.93 3.04 19.83
C TYR A 241 -5.17 3.23 18.35
N ALA A 242 -5.39 4.46 17.90
CA ALA A 242 -5.56 4.83 16.50
C ALA A 242 -4.65 6.01 16.13
N GLY A 243 -3.94 5.91 15.01
CA GLY A 243 -3.21 7.05 14.45
C GLY A 243 -4.11 7.85 13.52
N VAL A 244 -4.14 9.16 13.71
CA VAL A 244 -4.95 10.10 12.91
C VAL A 244 -4.12 11.29 12.43
N GLY A 245 -4.53 11.87 11.31
CA GLY A 245 -4.07 13.17 10.82
C GLY A 245 -5.09 14.26 11.17
N VAL A 246 -4.62 15.41 11.63
CA VAL A 246 -5.44 16.58 11.98
C VAL A 246 -5.56 17.52 10.79
N GLY A 247 -6.74 18.12 10.62
CA GLY A 247 -7.05 19.01 9.51
C GLY A 247 -7.27 18.29 8.18
N ALA A 248 -7.38 19.04 7.09
CA ALA A 248 -7.64 18.54 5.74
C ALA A 248 -6.65 17.43 5.34
N ASN A 249 -7.14 16.21 5.14
CA ASN A 249 -6.33 15.02 4.85
C ASN A 249 -5.15 14.75 5.82
N GLY A 250 -5.16 15.34 7.02
CA GLY A 250 -4.04 15.26 7.96
C GLY A 250 -2.89 16.24 7.68
N GLY A 251 -3.15 17.32 6.95
CA GLY A 251 -2.16 18.30 6.52
C GLY A 251 -1.48 19.08 7.65
N GLU A 252 -2.15 19.24 8.79
CA GLU A 252 -1.64 20.10 9.87
C GLU A 252 -0.62 19.41 10.78
N ARG A 253 -0.96 18.22 11.28
CA ARG A 253 -0.20 17.45 12.29
C ARG A 253 -0.78 16.05 12.48
N GLY A 254 -0.21 15.26 13.40
CA GLY A 254 -0.73 13.94 13.77
C GLY A 254 -1.09 13.81 15.23
N HIS A 255 -2.08 12.95 15.50
CA HIS A 255 -2.38 12.48 16.86
C HIS A 255 -2.38 10.95 16.93
N VAL A 256 -2.13 10.43 18.13
CA VAL A 256 -2.52 9.07 18.51
C VAL A 256 -3.66 9.18 19.50
N LEU A 257 -4.74 8.46 19.24
CA LEU A 257 -5.93 8.40 20.06
C LEU A 257 -5.94 7.09 20.84
N ARG A 258 -6.21 7.12 22.14
CA ARG A 258 -6.57 5.94 22.93
C ARG A 258 -8.09 5.80 22.96
N TRP A 259 -8.58 4.60 22.71
CA TRP A 259 -9.99 4.27 22.84
C TRP A 259 -10.36 4.09 24.31
N ALA A 260 -11.38 4.83 24.74
CA ALA A 260 -11.99 4.74 26.07
C ALA A 260 -13.45 4.28 25.99
N GLY A 261 -13.87 3.76 24.82
CA GLY A 261 -15.24 3.41 24.53
C GLY A 261 -15.68 2.07 25.10
N SER A 262 -16.94 1.75 24.80
CA SER A 262 -17.62 0.51 25.15
C SER A 262 -18.65 0.16 24.07
N LYS A 263 -19.38 -0.96 24.22
CA LYS A 263 -20.47 -1.29 23.29
C LYS A 263 -21.59 -0.24 23.27
N THR A 264 -21.82 0.46 24.39
CA THR A 264 -22.87 1.49 24.51
C THR A 264 -22.38 2.91 24.16
N ASP A 265 -21.06 3.14 24.18
CA ASP A 265 -20.44 4.37 23.69
C ASP A 265 -19.15 4.03 22.93
N PRO A 266 -19.27 3.55 21.67
CA PRO A 266 -18.13 2.98 20.94
C PRO A 266 -17.16 4.03 20.39
N PHE A 267 -17.46 5.33 20.55
CA PHE A 267 -16.69 6.41 19.91
C PHE A 267 -16.02 7.37 20.91
N ALA A 268 -15.79 6.92 22.13
CA ALA A 268 -15.01 7.67 23.11
C ALA A 268 -13.51 7.47 22.86
N PHE A 269 -12.79 8.58 22.66
CA PHE A 269 -11.36 8.61 22.44
C PHE A 269 -10.71 9.76 23.21
N THR A 270 -9.45 9.57 23.61
CA THR A 270 -8.61 10.62 24.20
C THR A 270 -7.30 10.73 23.43
N VAL A 271 -6.77 11.95 23.29
CA VAL A 271 -5.47 12.17 22.64
C VAL A 271 -4.35 11.76 23.61
N VAL A 272 -3.39 10.98 23.11
CA VAL A 272 -2.23 10.47 23.85
C VAL A 272 -0.90 10.67 23.10
N ALA A 273 -0.93 11.42 21.99
CA ALA A 273 0.26 11.88 21.28
C ALA A 273 -0.02 13.14 20.47
N ASN A 274 0.91 14.09 20.49
CA ASN A 274 1.00 15.22 19.58
C ASN A 274 2.24 15.05 18.69
N LEU A 275 2.04 14.82 17.39
CA LEU A 275 3.11 14.59 16.42
C LEU A 275 3.15 15.72 15.38
N PRO A 276 4.32 16.16 14.89
CA PRO A 276 4.41 17.22 13.88
C PRO A 276 3.94 16.78 12.47
N ALA A 277 3.59 15.51 12.29
CA ALA A 277 3.25 14.89 11.03
C ALA A 277 2.15 13.84 11.25
N GLN A 278 1.27 13.61 10.27
CA GLN A 278 0.14 12.69 10.43
C GLN A 278 0.61 11.27 10.76
N ALA A 279 -0.05 10.61 11.72
CA ALA A 279 0.25 9.23 12.08
C ALA A 279 -0.28 8.26 11.00
N ALA A 280 0.56 7.32 10.55
CA ALA A 280 0.29 6.50 9.38
C ALA A 280 0.20 4.98 9.63
N ASP A 281 1.10 4.41 10.42
CA ASP A 281 1.01 3.04 10.94
C ASP A 281 1.50 3.03 12.40
N LEU A 282 1.06 2.05 13.18
CA LEU A 282 1.38 1.91 14.60
C LEU A 282 1.60 0.46 14.95
N THR A 283 2.61 0.18 15.78
CA THR A 283 2.87 -1.14 16.36
C THR A 283 3.38 -0.99 17.79
N VAL A 284 3.36 -2.09 18.53
CA VAL A 284 4.07 -2.20 19.81
C VAL A 284 5.46 -2.77 19.60
N HIS A 285 6.45 -2.20 20.27
CA HIS A 285 7.81 -2.73 20.36
C HIS A 285 8.42 -2.36 21.72
N GLU A 286 9.05 -3.31 22.40
CA GLU A 286 9.75 -3.10 23.68
C GLU A 286 8.93 -2.32 24.74
N GLY A 287 7.62 -2.62 24.84
CA GLY A 287 6.73 -1.99 25.82
C GLY A 287 6.36 -0.54 25.51
N ARG A 288 6.50 -0.11 24.25
CA ARG A 288 6.14 1.22 23.74
C ARG A 288 5.33 1.10 22.47
N VAL A 289 4.54 2.12 22.16
CA VAL A 289 3.92 2.29 20.84
C VAL A 289 4.88 3.07 19.96
N PHE A 290 5.10 2.57 18.75
CA PHE A 290 5.83 3.25 17.71
C PHE A 290 4.88 3.66 16.60
N VAL A 291 5.16 4.80 15.97
CA VAL A 291 4.36 5.38 14.90
C VAL A 291 5.25 5.74 13.73
N THR A 292 4.82 5.39 12.52
CA THR A 292 5.35 5.98 11.29
C THR A 292 4.51 7.20 10.90
N THR A 293 5.13 8.23 10.34
CA THR A 293 4.43 9.45 9.92
C THR A 293 4.49 9.70 8.42
N TRP A 294 3.51 10.43 7.92
CA TRP A 294 3.52 11.02 6.58
C TRP A 294 3.65 12.54 6.68
N PRO A 295 4.27 13.19 5.69
CA PRO A 295 4.32 14.63 5.64
C PRO A 295 2.91 15.23 5.66
N GLY A 296 2.76 16.29 6.43
CA GLY A 296 1.54 17.11 6.46
C GLY A 296 1.68 18.27 5.48
N SER A 297 0.72 18.43 4.57
CA SER A 297 0.52 19.65 3.79
C SER A 297 -0.95 19.77 3.38
N ASP A 298 -1.51 20.98 3.45
CA ASP A 298 -2.84 21.31 2.90
C ASP A 298 -2.80 21.45 1.36
N ASP A 299 -1.60 21.59 0.79
CA ASP A 299 -1.33 21.52 -0.65
C ASP A 299 -0.14 20.58 -0.90
N GLU A 300 -0.42 19.28 -1.03
CA GLU A 300 0.60 18.23 -1.19
C GLU A 300 1.43 18.35 -2.48
N LEU A 301 1.04 19.23 -3.41
CA LEU A 301 1.69 19.46 -4.70
C LEU A 301 2.33 20.84 -4.84
N ALA A 302 2.10 21.76 -3.90
CA ALA A 302 2.82 23.02 -3.90
C ALA A 302 4.31 22.75 -3.67
N GLY A 303 5.14 23.07 -4.67
CA GLY A 303 6.58 23.13 -4.47
C GLY A 303 6.92 24.18 -3.42
N PRO A 304 7.81 23.91 -2.44
CA PRO A 304 8.31 24.98 -1.60
C PRO A 304 8.95 26.07 -2.46
N THR A 305 9.04 27.30 -1.95
CA THR A 305 9.97 28.26 -2.55
C THR A 305 11.39 27.67 -2.45
N ALA A 306 12.18 27.80 -3.51
CA ALA A 306 13.60 27.47 -3.46
C ALA A 306 14.22 28.13 -2.21
N ASP A 307 15.03 27.38 -1.46
CA ASP A 307 15.72 27.78 -0.21
C ASP A 307 14.96 27.57 1.13
N VAL A 308 13.82 26.89 1.14
CA VAL A 308 13.14 26.54 2.41
C VAL A 308 13.75 25.30 3.07
N ALA A 309 14.18 25.43 4.32
CA ALA A 309 14.64 24.32 5.15
C ALA A 309 13.60 23.18 5.23
N VAL A 310 14.07 21.93 5.27
CA VAL A 310 13.19 20.75 5.38
C VAL A 310 12.31 20.88 6.63
N PRO A 311 10.97 20.78 6.50
CA PRO A 311 10.06 20.99 7.61
C PRO A 311 10.20 19.84 8.61
N THR A 312 9.79 20.08 9.85
CA THR A 312 9.69 19.03 10.86
C THR A 312 8.61 17.99 10.54
N SER A 313 7.70 18.30 9.60
CA SER A 313 6.63 17.44 9.11
C SER A 313 7.08 16.53 7.95
N ILE A 314 8.07 15.68 8.17
CA ILE A 314 8.53 14.67 7.19
C ILE A 314 8.22 13.23 7.64
N ALA A 315 8.44 12.29 6.72
CA ALA A 315 8.43 10.86 6.99
C ALA A 315 9.41 10.51 8.13
N ALA A 316 8.88 10.00 9.24
CA ALA A 316 9.65 9.74 10.46
C ALA A 316 9.07 8.59 11.29
N VAL A 317 9.89 8.05 12.19
CA VAL A 317 9.48 7.08 13.21
C VAL A 317 9.52 7.74 14.58
N TRP A 318 8.40 7.65 15.30
CA TRP A 318 8.18 8.21 16.62
C TRP A 318 7.94 7.10 17.64
N MET A 319 8.43 7.32 18.86
CA MET A 319 8.37 6.38 19.97
C MET A 319 7.67 7.01 21.17
N SER A 320 6.68 6.33 21.74
CA SER A 320 5.94 6.78 22.92
C SER A 320 6.76 6.66 24.21
N PRO A 321 6.32 7.28 25.33
CA PRO A 321 6.64 6.84 26.68
C PRO A 321 6.38 5.33 26.90
N LYS A 322 6.94 4.74 27.96
CA LYS A 322 6.71 3.30 28.24
C LYS A 322 5.26 3.14 28.63
N LEU A 323 4.60 2.11 28.10
CA LEU A 323 3.23 1.77 28.48
C LEU A 323 3.10 1.41 29.97
N SER A 324 4.21 1.00 30.58
CA SER A 324 4.30 0.71 32.02
C SER A 324 4.63 1.94 32.87
N ALA A 325 4.79 3.13 32.28
CA ALA A 325 5.07 4.36 33.02
C ALA A 325 3.75 5.00 33.45
N GLY A 326 3.56 5.20 34.75
CA GLY A 326 2.31 5.80 35.26
C GLY A 326 1.13 4.82 35.23
N ALA A 327 -0.05 5.33 34.86
CA ALA A 327 -1.27 4.52 34.75
C ALA A 327 -1.21 3.61 33.50
N PRO A 328 -1.92 2.44 33.48
CA PRO A 328 -1.80 1.47 32.40
C PRO A 328 -2.06 2.04 31.00
N GLY A 329 -1.17 1.71 30.06
CA GLY A 329 -1.18 2.25 28.71
C GLY A 329 -0.68 3.70 28.60
N LEU A 330 -0.98 4.37 27.49
CA LEU A 330 -0.74 5.80 27.34
C LEU A 330 -1.96 6.61 27.80
N ASN A 331 -1.72 7.75 28.42
CA ASN A 331 -2.74 8.63 28.99
C ASN A 331 -2.56 10.05 28.43
N PRO A 332 -3.53 10.97 28.63
CA PRO A 332 -3.43 12.33 28.09
C PRO A 332 -2.14 13.07 28.49
N GLU A 333 -1.60 12.81 29.68
CA GLU A 333 -0.33 13.35 30.16
C GLU A 333 0.91 12.89 29.36
N ASP A 334 0.81 11.80 28.58
CA ASP A 334 1.89 11.30 27.74
C ASP A 334 1.97 12.01 26.38
N ALA A 335 1.00 12.87 26.04
CA ALA A 335 0.82 13.38 24.69
C ALA A 335 2.06 14.11 24.13
N ASP A 336 2.80 14.81 24.98
CA ASP A 336 4.00 15.56 24.60
C ASP A 336 5.31 14.79 24.87
N GLY A 337 5.23 13.56 25.38
CA GLY A 337 6.38 12.73 25.76
C GLY A 337 6.98 11.88 24.63
N TRP A 338 6.53 12.05 23.39
CA TRP A 338 6.94 11.24 22.25
C TRP A 338 8.28 11.72 21.66
N GLN A 339 9.11 10.77 21.25
CA GLN A 339 10.47 11.03 20.75
C GLN A 339 10.61 10.59 19.29
N GLN A 340 11.12 11.47 18.43
CA GLN A 340 11.54 11.07 17.07
C GLN A 340 12.83 10.24 17.18
N VAL A 341 12.82 9.04 16.62
CA VAL A 341 13.96 8.11 16.66
C VAL A 341 14.60 7.90 15.28
N TRP A 342 13.92 8.29 14.21
CA TRP A 342 14.41 8.24 12.84
C TRP A 342 13.63 9.22 11.97
N ASN A 343 14.26 9.79 10.93
CA ASN A 343 13.59 10.53 9.87
C ASN A 343 14.26 10.32 8.51
N VAL A 344 13.51 10.59 7.45
CA VAL A 344 13.93 10.34 6.07
C VAL A 344 15.17 11.12 5.64
N SER A 345 15.42 12.30 6.20
CA SER A 345 16.61 13.11 5.86
C SER A 345 17.93 12.47 6.31
N SER A 346 17.88 11.39 7.09
CA SER A 346 19.05 10.54 7.36
C SER A 346 19.44 9.64 6.18
N TYR A 347 18.60 9.56 5.14
CA TYR A 347 18.76 8.68 3.98
C TYR A 347 18.60 9.40 2.64
N GLU A 348 17.56 10.21 2.47
CA GLU A 348 17.28 10.93 1.22
C GLU A 348 18.10 12.23 1.16
N PRO A 349 19.08 12.33 0.23
CA PRO A 349 19.90 13.53 0.09
C PRO A 349 19.16 14.72 -0.56
N ASP A 350 18.10 14.47 -1.34
CA ASP A 350 17.34 15.55 -1.97
C ASP A 350 16.24 16.11 -1.04
N PRO A 351 16.31 17.38 -0.62
CA PRO A 351 15.36 17.95 0.34
C PRO A 351 13.95 18.13 -0.23
N VAL A 352 13.78 18.16 -1.55
CA VAL A 352 12.46 18.25 -2.20
C VAL A 352 11.84 16.86 -2.27
N VAL A 353 12.60 15.85 -2.72
CA VAL A 353 12.12 14.46 -2.74
C VAL A 353 11.80 13.98 -1.32
N ALA A 354 12.62 14.31 -0.31
CA ALA A 354 12.39 13.94 1.09
C ALA A 354 11.02 14.38 1.62
N ARG A 355 10.47 15.51 1.13
CA ARG A 355 9.14 16.02 1.50
C ARG A 355 7.99 15.21 0.89
N ALA A 356 8.24 14.47 -0.18
CA ALA A 356 7.26 13.62 -0.83
C ALA A 356 7.23 12.19 -0.28
N TYR A 357 8.23 11.79 0.53
CA TYR A 357 8.26 10.48 1.16
C TYR A 357 7.12 10.29 2.13
N ALA A 358 6.58 9.08 2.17
CA ALA A 358 5.75 8.57 3.24
C ALA A 358 6.41 7.33 3.84
N LEU A 359 5.97 6.92 5.04
CA LEU A 359 6.34 5.65 5.64
C LEU A 359 5.15 4.70 5.71
N GLY A 360 5.42 3.42 5.56
CA GLY A 360 4.42 2.38 5.45
C GLY A 360 4.43 1.39 6.60
N GLY A 361 4.30 0.11 6.24
CA GLY A 361 4.18 -1.01 7.15
C GLY A 361 5.22 -0.97 8.26
N LEU A 362 4.75 -1.20 9.48
CA LEU A 362 5.51 -1.13 10.72
C LEU A 362 5.25 -2.39 11.57
N ALA A 363 6.29 -3.09 12.01
CA ALA A 363 6.13 -4.31 12.80
C ALA A 363 7.30 -4.55 13.76
N SER A 364 7.04 -5.19 14.90
CA SER A 364 8.12 -5.75 15.73
C SER A 364 8.37 -7.21 15.40
N TYR A 365 9.62 -7.57 15.14
CA TYR A 365 10.03 -8.92 14.81
C TYR A 365 11.46 -9.22 15.26
N GLY A 366 11.66 -10.35 15.96
CA GLY A 366 12.98 -10.84 16.35
C GLY A 366 13.84 -9.84 17.14
N GLY A 367 13.22 -9.03 18.01
CA GLY A 367 13.92 -8.02 18.80
C GLY A 367 14.26 -6.73 18.05
N TYR A 368 13.69 -6.54 16.86
CA TYR A 368 13.81 -5.30 16.09
C TYR A 368 12.42 -4.71 15.79
N LEU A 369 12.37 -3.39 15.60
CA LEU A 369 11.30 -2.69 14.90
C LEU A 369 11.66 -2.61 13.42
N TYR A 370 10.73 -2.95 12.53
CA TYR A 370 10.86 -2.87 11.08
C TYR A 370 9.92 -1.82 10.52
N TRP A 371 10.38 -1.06 9.53
CA TRP A 371 9.55 -0.15 8.75
C TRP A 371 10.03 -0.07 7.30
N GLY A 372 9.15 0.36 6.40
CA GLY A 372 9.51 0.65 5.02
C GLY A 372 8.96 1.98 4.53
N THR A 373 9.50 2.48 3.43
CA THR A 373 9.04 3.72 2.80
C THR A 373 7.86 3.49 1.86
N MET A 374 7.25 4.61 1.46
CA MET A 374 6.18 4.69 0.50
C MET A 374 6.38 5.92 -0.40
N HIS A 375 6.28 5.73 -1.71
CA HIS A 375 6.48 6.73 -2.74
C HIS A 375 5.24 6.80 -3.63
N VAL A 376 4.47 7.88 -3.48
CA VAL A 376 3.30 8.08 -4.35
C VAL A 376 3.84 8.27 -5.76
N PRO A 377 3.41 7.44 -6.74
CA PRO A 377 3.89 7.58 -8.10
C PRO A 377 3.75 9.03 -8.55
N MET A 378 4.80 9.56 -9.17
CA MET A 378 4.85 10.92 -9.71
C MET A 378 4.81 12.09 -8.72
N LYS A 379 4.47 11.89 -7.44
CA LYS A 379 4.34 13.00 -6.48
C LYS A 379 5.63 13.80 -6.32
N ALA A 380 6.76 13.11 -6.13
CA ALA A 380 8.06 13.77 -5.97
C ALA A 380 8.42 14.59 -7.22
N THR A 381 8.15 14.06 -8.41
CA THR A 381 8.34 14.77 -9.68
C THR A 381 7.49 16.03 -9.75
N THR A 382 6.20 15.95 -9.45
CA THR A 382 5.30 17.10 -9.50
C THR A 382 5.76 18.20 -8.55
N VAL A 383 6.14 17.85 -7.32
CA VAL A 383 6.69 18.81 -6.34
C VAL A 383 8.01 19.40 -6.83
N HIS A 384 8.89 18.59 -7.42
CA HIS A 384 10.17 19.06 -7.94
C HIS A 384 10.02 20.00 -9.14
N LEU A 385 9.16 19.67 -10.10
CA LEU A 385 8.89 20.54 -11.26
C LEU A 385 8.26 21.88 -10.84
N ALA A 386 7.45 21.89 -9.78
CA ALA A 386 6.91 23.11 -9.20
C ALA A 386 7.97 23.95 -8.47
N THR A 387 8.96 23.30 -7.83
CA THR A 387 10.03 23.96 -7.07
C THR A 387 11.13 24.50 -7.98
N TYR A 388 11.57 23.69 -8.94
CA TYR A 388 12.65 23.97 -9.88
C TYR A 388 12.16 23.72 -11.31
N PRO A 389 11.46 24.70 -11.93
CA PRO A 389 10.98 24.56 -13.29
C PRO A 389 12.15 24.32 -14.27
N PRO A 390 12.15 23.20 -15.02
CA PRO A 390 13.22 22.88 -15.95
C PRO A 390 13.23 23.83 -17.15
N LYS A 391 14.41 24.09 -17.72
CA LYS A 391 14.60 25.01 -18.85
C LYS A 391 14.27 24.39 -20.21
N ASP A 392 14.38 23.08 -20.32
CA ASP A 392 14.18 22.30 -21.55
C ASP A 392 13.66 20.88 -21.26
N GLU A 393 13.32 20.15 -22.32
CA GLU A 393 12.81 18.78 -22.22
C GLU A 393 13.83 17.80 -21.62
N THR A 394 15.12 17.98 -21.88
CA THR A 394 16.20 17.13 -21.32
C THR A 394 16.25 17.26 -19.80
N ALA A 395 16.22 18.49 -19.27
CA ALA A 395 16.16 18.74 -17.83
C ALA A 395 14.86 18.23 -17.21
N THR A 396 13.76 18.28 -17.96
CA THR A 396 12.47 17.71 -17.52
C THR A 396 12.57 16.19 -17.40
N GLN A 397 13.10 15.50 -18.42
CA GLN A 397 13.33 14.06 -18.41
C GLN A 397 14.27 13.63 -17.28
N ALA A 398 15.37 14.36 -17.07
CA ALA A 398 16.28 14.10 -15.96
C ALA A 398 15.57 14.24 -14.61
N THR A 399 14.73 15.27 -14.43
CA THR A 399 13.94 15.48 -13.20
C THR A 399 12.97 14.33 -12.96
N ILE A 400 12.29 13.88 -14.01
CA ILE A 400 11.37 12.74 -13.95
C ILE A 400 12.08 11.49 -13.46
N GLN A 401 13.20 11.14 -14.10
CA GLN A 401 13.95 9.92 -13.80
C GLN A 401 14.54 9.97 -12.39
N ASN A 402 15.11 11.11 -12.01
CA ASN A 402 15.86 11.28 -10.77
C ASN A 402 15.00 11.54 -9.54
N THR A 403 13.68 11.73 -9.68
CA THR A 403 12.76 11.92 -8.55
C THR A 403 11.98 10.66 -8.17
N GLN A 404 11.98 9.64 -9.02
CA GLN A 404 11.36 8.35 -8.67
C GLN A 404 12.17 7.62 -7.60
N ARG A 405 11.48 6.85 -6.77
CA ARG A 405 12.08 6.02 -5.71
C ARG A 405 11.32 4.69 -5.57
N SER A 406 12.07 3.61 -5.44
CA SER A 406 11.59 2.31 -4.96
C SER A 406 11.66 2.29 -3.43
N ILE A 407 10.92 1.37 -2.80
CA ILE A 407 10.90 1.29 -1.34
C ILE A 407 12.28 0.97 -0.76
N SER A 408 12.61 1.60 0.36
CA SER A 408 13.66 1.14 1.26
C SER A 408 13.05 0.49 2.50
N ILE A 409 13.76 -0.51 3.04
CA ILE A 409 13.36 -1.26 4.23
C ILE A 409 14.42 -1.09 5.30
N TYR A 410 13.99 -0.78 6.50
CA TYR A 410 14.84 -0.58 7.67
C TYR A 410 14.44 -1.51 8.78
N ARG A 411 15.37 -1.65 9.72
CA ARG A 411 15.04 -2.09 11.06
C ARG A 411 15.87 -1.34 12.09
N GLY A 412 15.41 -1.30 13.33
CA GLY A 412 16.18 -0.75 14.44
C GLY A 412 15.85 -1.39 15.77
N ARG A 413 16.68 -1.10 16.77
CA ARG A 413 16.54 -1.59 18.15
C ARG A 413 17.25 -0.66 19.13
N GLY A 414 16.99 -0.84 20.44
CA GLY A 414 17.67 -0.09 21.49
C GLY A 414 17.28 1.39 21.51
N PHE A 415 16.08 1.71 21.04
CA PHE A 415 15.56 3.07 20.99
C PHE A 415 15.42 3.69 22.38
N GLY A 416 15.59 5.02 22.47
CA GLY A 416 15.55 5.75 23.73
C GLY A 416 16.86 5.76 24.52
N SER A 417 17.93 5.17 23.98
CA SER A 417 19.31 5.37 24.45
C SER A 417 20.20 5.80 23.28
N ALA A 418 20.77 7.00 23.37
CA ALA A 418 21.68 7.52 22.35
C ALA A 418 22.91 6.61 22.11
N HIS A 419 23.30 5.80 23.11
CA HIS A 419 24.44 4.89 23.02
C HIS A 419 24.09 3.49 22.50
N HIS A 420 22.81 3.12 22.46
CA HIS A 420 22.38 1.77 22.07
C HIS A 420 21.47 1.76 20.84
N GLN A 421 20.90 2.90 20.47
CA GLN A 421 20.06 3.01 19.29
C GLN A 421 20.85 2.66 18.03
N LYS A 422 20.35 1.67 17.30
CA LYS A 422 20.91 1.26 16.01
C LYS A 422 19.79 1.13 14.99
N VAL A 423 20.01 1.71 13.82
CA VAL A 423 19.18 1.53 12.63
C VAL A 423 20.03 0.91 11.53
N ASP A 424 19.57 -0.20 10.96
CA ASP A 424 20.16 -0.87 9.80
C ASP A 424 19.28 -0.61 8.57
N LEU A 425 19.86 -0.13 7.47
CA LEU A 425 19.25 -0.21 6.14
C LEU A 425 19.34 -1.67 5.65
N LEU A 426 18.20 -2.30 5.35
CA LEU A 426 18.15 -3.68 4.87
C LEU A 426 18.13 -3.75 3.35
N TYR A 427 17.25 -2.96 2.74
CA TYR A 427 17.08 -2.82 1.30
C TYR A 427 17.03 -1.34 0.97
N GLY A 428 17.84 -0.88 0.02
CA GLY A 428 17.97 0.52 -0.36
C GLY A 428 19.18 0.77 -1.24
N SER A 429 19.61 2.02 -1.34
CA SER A 429 20.73 2.47 -2.18
C SER A 429 21.79 3.19 -1.38
N THR A 430 23.07 3.02 -1.74
CA THR A 430 24.20 3.74 -1.11
C THR A 430 24.33 5.18 -1.60
N GLU A 431 23.77 5.46 -2.76
CA GLU A 431 23.70 6.79 -3.37
C GLU A 431 22.32 6.99 -3.97
N LEU A 432 21.83 8.22 -3.96
CA LEU A 432 20.59 8.64 -4.61
C LEU A 432 20.84 9.92 -5.40
N PRO A 433 20.15 10.12 -6.53
CA PRO A 433 20.24 11.37 -7.26
C PRO A 433 19.60 12.50 -6.46
N ALA A 434 20.32 13.62 -6.33
CA ALA A 434 19.85 14.85 -5.72
C ALA A 434 20.11 16.04 -6.63
N TYR A 435 19.20 17.00 -6.60
CA TYR A 435 19.31 18.23 -7.37
C TYR A 435 20.02 19.31 -6.58
N ASP A 436 21.12 19.82 -7.11
CA ASP A 436 21.79 21.02 -6.62
C ASP A 436 21.35 22.22 -7.48
N PRO A 437 20.51 23.13 -6.97
CA PRO A 437 20.09 24.32 -7.72
C PRO A 437 21.22 25.34 -7.93
N ALA A 438 22.28 25.32 -7.11
CA ALA A 438 23.42 26.24 -7.22
C ALA A 438 24.46 25.78 -8.26
N ALA A 439 24.45 24.50 -8.64
CA ALA A 439 25.34 23.95 -9.65
C ALA A 439 25.23 24.68 -11.00
N ASN A 440 26.29 24.58 -11.81
CA ASN A 440 26.37 25.20 -13.14
C ASN A 440 26.05 26.71 -13.15
N GLY A 441 26.48 27.44 -12.11
CA GLY A 441 26.23 28.87 -11.99
C GLY A 441 24.75 29.21 -11.76
N GLY A 442 24.02 28.38 -11.00
CA GLY A 442 22.60 28.55 -10.74
C GLY A 442 21.69 27.99 -11.84
N ALA A 443 22.24 27.28 -12.82
CA ALA A 443 21.43 26.55 -13.80
C ALA A 443 20.88 25.23 -13.27
N GLY A 444 21.47 24.73 -12.17
CA GLY A 444 21.10 23.48 -11.52
C GLY A 444 21.74 22.25 -12.15
N ALA A 445 21.88 21.19 -11.37
CA ALA A 445 22.35 19.89 -11.83
C ALA A 445 21.87 18.76 -10.93
N TRP A 446 21.58 17.60 -11.53
CA TRP A 446 21.45 16.36 -10.80
C TRP A 446 22.82 15.71 -10.60
N ALA A 447 23.09 15.22 -9.40
CA ALA A 447 24.28 14.44 -9.11
C ALA A 447 23.94 13.30 -8.14
N MET A 448 24.68 12.20 -8.25
CA MET A 448 24.62 11.13 -7.26
C MET A 448 25.22 11.63 -5.95
N GLN A 449 24.45 11.50 -4.87
CA GLN A 449 24.86 11.86 -3.52
C GLN A 449 24.79 10.65 -2.61
N SER A 450 25.76 10.51 -1.71
CA SER A 450 25.78 9.42 -0.74
C SER A 450 24.58 9.50 0.19
N THR A 451 23.96 8.34 0.47
CA THR A 451 22.94 8.21 1.53
C THR A 451 23.59 7.97 2.90
N HIS A 452 24.92 7.90 2.96
CA HIS A 452 25.72 7.52 4.13
C HIS A 452 25.37 6.17 4.74
N GLN A 453 24.63 5.33 4.02
CA GLN A 453 24.17 4.03 4.46
C GLN A 453 24.51 2.96 3.42
N THR A 454 24.69 1.72 3.86
CA THR A 454 24.91 0.57 2.99
C THR A 454 23.84 -0.47 3.30
N PRO A 455 23.04 -0.89 2.30
CA PRO A 455 21.99 -1.88 2.53
C PRO A 455 22.62 -3.23 2.88
N LYS A 456 22.05 -3.88 3.90
CA LYS A 456 22.57 -5.16 4.40
C LYS A 456 22.28 -6.33 3.47
N PHE A 457 21.16 -6.31 2.76
CA PHE A 457 20.65 -7.49 2.06
C PHE A 457 20.50 -7.31 0.56
N GLY A 458 20.15 -6.12 0.08
CA GLY A 458 19.97 -5.92 -1.35
C GLY A 458 19.57 -4.50 -1.74
N PRO A 459 19.36 -4.26 -3.04
CA PRO A 459 18.93 -2.95 -3.54
C PRO A 459 17.52 -2.57 -3.05
N ALA A 460 17.15 -1.31 -3.25
CA ALA A 460 15.79 -0.82 -3.03
C ALA A 460 14.75 -1.69 -3.78
N GLY A 461 13.50 -1.69 -3.31
CA GLY A 461 12.41 -2.45 -3.92
C GLY A 461 12.54 -3.96 -3.81
N PHE A 462 13.42 -4.47 -2.94
CA PHE A 462 13.86 -5.87 -2.95
C PHE A 462 14.46 -6.31 -4.30
N GLY A 463 14.98 -5.36 -5.09
CA GLY A 463 15.46 -5.58 -6.46
C GLY A 463 14.41 -5.37 -7.56
N ASN A 464 13.15 -5.16 -7.20
CA ASN A 464 12.11 -4.75 -8.13
C ASN A 464 11.89 -3.22 -8.04
N PRO A 465 12.29 -2.44 -9.05
CA PRO A 465 12.15 -0.98 -9.01
C PRO A 465 10.69 -0.49 -9.03
N TYR A 466 9.74 -1.36 -9.40
CA TYR A 466 8.32 -1.02 -9.37
C TYR A 466 7.69 -1.21 -7.98
N ASN A 467 8.41 -1.71 -6.98
CA ASN A 467 7.92 -1.70 -5.61
C ASN A 467 8.02 -0.28 -5.03
N ASN A 468 6.90 0.45 -5.00
CA ASN A 468 6.86 1.85 -4.56
C ASN A 468 6.19 2.04 -3.19
N TYR A 469 5.40 1.08 -2.69
CA TYR A 469 4.85 1.13 -1.34
C TYR A 469 5.15 -0.10 -0.50
N THR A 470 5.53 0.13 0.76
CA THR A 470 5.47 -0.88 1.81
C THR A 470 4.12 -0.77 2.51
N TRP A 471 3.08 -1.50 2.10
CA TRP A 471 1.73 -1.24 2.62
C TRP A 471 1.46 -1.80 3.99
N LYS A 472 1.89 -3.04 4.26
CA LYS A 472 1.66 -3.66 5.56
C LYS A 472 2.78 -4.63 5.90
N MET A 473 3.06 -4.73 7.19
CA MET A 473 3.92 -5.76 7.76
C MET A 473 3.17 -6.49 8.87
N VAL A 474 3.27 -7.82 8.90
CA VAL A 474 2.71 -8.64 9.99
C VAL A 474 3.61 -9.84 10.27
N VAL A 475 3.60 -10.32 11.51
CA VAL A 475 4.31 -11.55 11.90
C VAL A 475 3.32 -12.71 11.92
N ALA A 476 3.63 -13.78 11.19
CA ALA A 476 2.86 -15.03 11.20
C ALA A 476 3.82 -16.22 11.12
N GLY A 477 3.58 -17.26 11.93
CA GLY A 477 4.39 -18.49 11.90
C GLY A 477 5.90 -18.27 12.06
N GLY A 478 6.30 -17.29 12.89
CA GLY A 478 7.71 -16.97 13.13
C GLY A 478 8.41 -16.22 12.00
N LYS A 479 7.69 -15.78 10.95
CA LYS A 479 8.21 -14.97 9.84
C LYS A 479 7.57 -13.59 9.84
N LEU A 480 8.32 -12.58 9.41
CA LEU A 480 7.80 -11.25 9.14
C LEU A 480 7.43 -11.16 7.66
N TYR A 481 6.15 -10.98 7.35
CA TYR A 481 5.66 -10.75 6.00
C TYR A 481 5.60 -9.26 5.69
N VAL A 482 5.93 -8.91 4.44
CA VAL A 482 5.91 -7.55 3.92
C VAL A 482 5.08 -7.55 2.64
N GLY A 483 3.92 -6.91 2.69
CA GLY A 483 3.05 -6.71 1.52
C GLY A 483 3.35 -5.36 0.86
N THR A 484 3.59 -5.38 -0.44
CA THR A 484 3.95 -4.18 -1.21
C THR A 484 2.83 -3.71 -2.15
N MET A 485 3.05 -2.57 -2.79
CA MET A 485 2.42 -2.21 -4.07
C MET A 485 3.50 -2.24 -5.15
N ASP A 486 3.16 -2.86 -6.27
CA ASP A 486 3.88 -2.77 -7.52
C ASP A 486 3.08 -1.86 -8.47
N TRP A 487 3.67 -0.76 -8.93
CA TRP A 487 2.98 0.20 -9.81
C TRP A 487 3.21 -0.05 -11.30
N SER A 488 3.90 -1.11 -11.70
CA SER A 488 4.28 -1.40 -13.09
C SER A 488 3.08 -1.41 -14.05
N TYR A 489 1.94 -1.93 -13.59
CA TYR A 489 0.71 -1.96 -14.37
C TYR A 489 0.16 -0.56 -14.65
N LEU A 490 0.31 0.35 -13.68
CA LEU A 490 -0.14 1.74 -13.81
C LEU A 490 0.88 2.62 -14.54
N ALA A 491 2.16 2.26 -14.53
CA ALA A 491 3.25 3.15 -14.88
C ALA A 491 3.07 3.75 -16.29
N LYS A 492 2.71 2.91 -17.25
CA LYS A 492 2.48 3.33 -18.65
C LYS A 492 1.42 4.42 -18.78
N GLU A 493 0.28 4.23 -18.15
CA GLU A 493 -0.85 5.13 -18.36
C GLU A 493 -0.78 6.34 -17.45
N LEU A 494 -0.39 6.16 -16.19
CA LEU A 494 -0.19 7.27 -15.27
C LEU A 494 0.89 8.22 -15.76
N GLY A 495 1.94 7.69 -16.41
CA GLY A 495 2.97 8.50 -17.05
C GLY A 495 2.40 9.36 -18.17
N GLN A 496 1.68 8.77 -19.12
CA GLN A 496 1.05 9.50 -20.22
C GLN A 496 0.05 10.56 -19.75
N GLU A 497 -0.80 10.23 -18.77
CA GLU A 497 -1.76 11.16 -18.18
C GLU A 497 -1.10 12.34 -17.48
N THR A 498 -0.05 12.06 -16.70
CA THR A 498 0.70 13.07 -15.95
C THR A 498 1.44 14.01 -16.90
N ALA A 499 2.08 13.48 -17.95
CA ALA A 499 2.69 14.30 -18.99
C ALA A 499 1.66 15.26 -19.60
N ALA A 500 0.50 14.73 -19.98
CA ALA A 500 -0.53 15.52 -20.64
C ALA A 500 -1.08 16.64 -19.72
N GLN A 501 -1.21 16.40 -18.41
CA GLN A 501 -1.62 17.42 -17.42
C GLN A 501 -0.59 18.51 -17.22
N LEU A 502 0.69 18.14 -17.19
CA LEU A 502 1.81 19.06 -17.05
C LEU A 502 2.15 19.80 -18.35
N GLY A 503 1.41 19.53 -19.44
CA GLY A 503 1.66 20.14 -20.76
C GLY A 503 2.92 19.60 -21.44
N LEU A 504 3.35 18.40 -21.05
CA LEU A 504 4.54 17.72 -21.54
C LEU A 504 4.24 16.86 -22.78
N SER A 505 5.27 16.56 -23.58
CA SER A 505 5.14 15.74 -24.78
C SER A 505 4.80 14.27 -24.47
N PRO A 506 4.11 13.54 -25.37
CA PRO A 506 3.82 12.11 -25.18
C PRO A 506 5.08 11.23 -25.00
N GLN A 507 6.19 11.60 -25.64
CA GLN A 507 7.49 10.92 -25.47
C GLN A 507 7.97 11.02 -24.03
N LEU A 508 7.69 12.14 -23.37
CA LEU A 508 7.98 12.32 -21.96
C LEU A 508 7.03 11.51 -21.07
N GLY A 509 5.79 11.27 -21.54
CA GLY A 509 4.86 10.31 -20.94
C GLY A 509 5.40 8.88 -20.90
N ASP A 510 6.12 8.45 -21.93
CA ASP A 510 6.79 7.14 -21.92
C ASP A 510 7.94 7.14 -20.91
N ALA A 511 8.74 8.21 -20.85
CA ALA A 511 9.79 8.36 -19.85
C ALA A 511 9.25 8.42 -18.40
N LEU A 512 8.01 8.87 -18.19
CA LEU A 512 7.32 8.84 -16.89
C LEU A 512 6.88 7.44 -16.47
N ALA A 513 6.64 6.57 -17.46
CA ALA A 513 6.24 5.18 -17.24
C ALA A 513 7.40 4.24 -16.91
N GLU A 514 8.62 4.74 -17.11
CA GLU A 514 9.84 4.02 -16.85
C GLU A 514 10.07 3.85 -15.34
N ALA A 515 10.43 2.63 -14.92
CA ALA A 515 10.78 2.34 -13.53
C ALA A 515 11.87 3.30 -13.00
N PRO A 516 11.87 3.60 -11.68
CA PRO A 516 12.93 4.39 -11.06
C PRO A 516 14.31 3.90 -11.47
N LEU A 517 15.15 4.83 -11.94
CA LEU A 517 16.59 4.61 -12.05
C LEU A 517 17.21 4.93 -10.70
N ASP A 518 16.76 4.26 -9.64
CA ASP A 518 17.46 4.33 -8.36
C ASP A 518 18.85 3.77 -8.63
N ALA A 519 19.85 4.65 -8.61
CA ALA A 519 21.19 4.30 -9.03
C ALA A 519 21.66 3.09 -8.23
N ALA A 520 21.71 1.95 -8.92
CA ALA A 520 22.35 0.76 -8.44
C ALA A 520 23.86 1.04 -8.48
N ALA A 521 24.38 1.63 -7.41
CA ALA A 521 25.81 1.66 -7.16
C ALA A 521 26.30 0.21 -7.12
N GLY A 522 26.89 -0.24 -8.24
CA GLY A 522 27.37 -1.61 -8.45
C GLY A 522 26.77 -2.33 -9.65
N ALA A 523 25.70 -1.82 -10.26
CA ALA A 523 25.27 -2.29 -11.56
C ALA A 523 26.08 -1.58 -12.65
N PRO A 524 26.63 -2.27 -13.66
CA PRO A 524 27.19 -1.57 -14.82
C PRO A 524 26.12 -0.64 -15.37
N ALA A 525 26.52 0.49 -15.97
CA ALA A 525 25.65 1.48 -16.61
C ALA A 525 24.70 0.91 -17.72
N ALA A 526 24.67 -0.41 -17.86
CA ALA A 526 23.90 -1.23 -18.79
C ALA A 526 23.20 -2.42 -18.11
N ALA A 527 22.99 -2.42 -16.78
CA ALA A 527 22.09 -3.41 -16.20
C ALA A 527 20.68 -3.17 -16.74
N GLU A 528 20.26 -4.06 -17.64
CA GLU A 528 18.93 -4.04 -18.21
C GLU A 528 17.91 -4.01 -17.07
N ARG A 529 16.96 -3.07 -17.18
CA ARG A 529 15.87 -3.01 -16.22
C ARG A 529 15.08 -4.31 -16.32
N PRO A 530 14.77 -4.97 -15.19
CA PRO A 530 13.93 -6.15 -15.22
C PRO A 530 12.63 -5.83 -15.96
N GLU A 531 12.17 -6.76 -16.80
CA GLU A 531 10.86 -6.66 -17.41
C GLU A 531 9.80 -6.55 -16.31
N ALA A 532 8.80 -5.69 -16.53
CA ALA A 532 7.69 -5.52 -15.60
C ALA A 532 6.92 -6.83 -15.44
N VAL A 533 6.93 -7.38 -14.23
CA VAL A 533 6.03 -8.46 -13.84
C VAL A 533 4.83 -7.82 -13.16
N TYR A 534 3.63 -8.11 -13.64
CA TYR A 534 2.42 -7.53 -13.09
C TYR A 534 1.95 -8.27 -11.84
N GLY A 535 1.44 -7.48 -10.89
CA GLY A 535 0.93 -7.95 -9.62
C GLY A 535 1.81 -7.51 -8.47
N GLY A 536 1.21 -7.43 -7.29
CA GLY A 536 1.88 -7.03 -6.08
C GLY A 536 2.80 -8.10 -5.54
N ASP A 537 3.89 -7.65 -4.94
CA ASP A 537 4.86 -8.54 -4.31
C ASP A 537 4.53 -8.80 -2.83
N LEU A 538 4.78 -10.04 -2.41
CA LEU A 538 4.73 -10.47 -1.03
C LEU A 538 6.08 -11.08 -0.66
N TYR A 539 6.76 -10.48 0.32
CA TYR A 539 8.04 -10.96 0.83
C TYR A 539 7.91 -11.48 2.26
N ALA A 540 8.87 -12.31 2.70
CA ALA A 540 8.99 -12.69 4.09
C ALA A 540 10.44 -12.77 4.57
N PHE A 541 10.72 -12.21 5.76
CA PHE A 541 11.94 -12.49 6.50
C PHE A 541 11.74 -13.72 7.38
N SER A 542 12.55 -14.76 7.17
CA SER A 542 12.55 -15.97 8.01
C SER A 542 13.34 -15.80 9.31
N SER A 543 14.18 -14.77 9.38
CA SER A 543 15.01 -14.42 10.52
C SER A 543 15.47 -12.98 10.36
N PRO A 544 15.74 -12.24 11.45
CA PRO A 544 16.32 -10.90 11.34
C PRO A 544 17.65 -10.87 10.58
N ASN A 545 18.43 -11.95 10.59
CA ASN A 545 19.79 -11.93 10.02
C ASN A 545 19.89 -12.47 8.59
N ARG A 546 18.75 -12.75 7.94
CA ARG A 546 18.71 -13.24 6.56
C ARG A 546 17.96 -12.27 5.67
N PRO A 547 18.29 -12.21 4.37
CA PRO A 547 17.48 -11.49 3.39
C PRO A 547 16.03 -12.04 3.37
N ALA A 548 15.09 -11.20 2.96
CA ALA A 548 13.74 -11.62 2.68
C ALA A 548 13.70 -12.58 1.49
N THR A 549 12.77 -13.52 1.52
CA THR A 549 12.44 -14.39 0.39
C THR A 549 11.14 -13.92 -0.25
N THR A 550 11.08 -13.95 -1.58
CA THR A 550 9.83 -13.76 -2.32
C THR A 550 8.87 -14.91 -2.01
N ILE A 551 7.67 -14.59 -1.56
CA ILE A 551 6.57 -15.54 -1.36
C ILE A 551 5.71 -15.57 -2.62
N ASP A 552 5.45 -14.41 -3.20
CA ASP A 552 4.75 -14.22 -4.47
C ASP A 552 5.18 -12.89 -5.09
N ASN A 553 5.22 -12.80 -6.43
CA ASN A 553 5.52 -11.59 -7.20
C ASN A 553 4.59 -11.43 -8.42
N SER A 554 3.37 -11.95 -8.30
CA SER A 554 2.40 -12.07 -9.39
C SER A 554 0.97 -11.78 -8.91
N GLY A 555 0.82 -11.01 -7.82
CA GLY A 555 -0.47 -10.63 -7.27
C GLY A 555 -1.21 -11.74 -6.53
N VAL A 556 -0.48 -12.76 -6.05
CA VAL A 556 -0.99 -13.84 -5.20
C VAL A 556 -2.11 -14.63 -5.88
N GLY A 557 -1.87 -15.01 -7.14
CA GLY A 557 -2.80 -15.79 -7.98
C GLY A 557 -3.65 -14.97 -8.93
N ASN A 558 -3.63 -13.63 -8.83
CA ASN A 558 -4.29 -12.73 -9.78
C ASN A 558 -3.36 -11.54 -10.05
N TYR A 559 -2.77 -11.47 -11.25
CA TYR A 559 -1.77 -10.44 -11.61
C TYR A 559 -2.35 -9.02 -11.70
N LEU A 560 -3.67 -8.86 -11.68
CA LEU A 560 -4.32 -7.54 -11.57
C LEU A 560 -4.34 -7.02 -10.12
N ASN A 561 -4.10 -7.89 -9.13
CA ASN A 561 -3.85 -7.45 -7.76
C ASN A 561 -2.47 -6.81 -7.69
N TYR A 562 -2.36 -5.51 -7.96
CA TYR A 562 -1.08 -4.81 -7.95
C TYR A 562 -0.46 -4.59 -6.57
N GLY A 563 -1.05 -5.16 -5.51
CA GLY A 563 -0.50 -5.03 -4.17
C GLY A 563 -1.31 -5.68 -3.06
N VAL A 564 -0.59 -6.03 -2.00
CA VAL A 564 -1.12 -6.61 -0.76
C VAL A 564 -1.39 -5.48 0.22
N ARG A 565 -2.62 -4.96 0.19
CA ARG A 565 -2.98 -3.70 0.88
C ARG A 565 -3.13 -3.83 2.38
N ASN A 566 -3.67 -4.95 2.85
CA ASN A 566 -3.90 -5.19 4.27
C ASN A 566 -3.59 -6.65 4.63
N MET A 567 -3.25 -6.89 5.90
CA MET A 567 -2.92 -8.21 6.41
C MET A 567 -3.32 -8.36 7.87
N VAL A 568 -3.92 -9.50 8.22
CA VAL A 568 -4.17 -9.91 9.61
C VAL A 568 -3.84 -11.40 9.77
N THR A 569 -3.57 -11.83 11.00
CA THR A 569 -3.01 -13.16 11.26
C THR A 569 -3.85 -13.97 12.25
N ASP A 570 -3.71 -15.29 12.14
CA ASP A 570 -4.21 -16.29 13.09
C ASP A 570 -3.16 -17.39 13.25
N GLY A 571 -2.24 -17.21 14.21
CA GLY A 571 -1.09 -18.09 14.39
C GLY A 571 -0.15 -18.05 13.18
N SER A 572 -0.06 -19.18 12.45
CA SER A 572 0.69 -19.28 11.18
C SER A 572 -0.13 -18.94 9.94
N THR A 573 -1.44 -18.73 10.08
CA THR A 573 -2.31 -18.36 8.97
C THR A 573 -2.28 -16.86 8.75
N LEU A 574 -2.15 -16.47 7.49
CA LEU A 574 -2.17 -15.09 7.03
C LEU A 574 -3.42 -14.86 6.18
N TYR A 575 -4.14 -13.78 6.46
CA TYR A 575 -5.25 -13.29 5.65
C TYR A 575 -4.83 -12.00 4.98
N LEU A 576 -4.94 -11.95 3.66
CA LEU A 576 -4.53 -10.84 2.82
C LEU A 576 -5.76 -10.12 2.29
N GLY A 577 -5.74 -8.80 2.37
CA GLY A 577 -6.64 -7.92 1.63
C GLY A 577 -5.90 -7.35 0.44
N MET A 578 -6.36 -7.68 -0.77
CA MET A 578 -5.74 -7.26 -2.01
C MET A 578 -6.28 -5.92 -2.49
N ALA A 579 -5.50 -5.26 -3.34
CA ALA A 579 -5.91 -4.05 -4.04
C ALA A 579 -5.77 -4.24 -5.55
N ASN A 580 -6.84 -3.94 -6.28
CA ASN A 580 -6.99 -4.20 -7.70
C ASN A 580 -7.96 -3.17 -8.31
N PRO A 581 -7.46 -2.15 -9.01
CA PRO A 581 -8.28 -1.09 -9.60
C PRO A 581 -8.83 -1.39 -11.00
N MET A 582 -8.64 -2.60 -11.55
CA MET A 582 -8.98 -2.94 -12.94
C MET A 582 -10.48 -3.17 -13.07
N ASN A 583 -11.23 -2.09 -12.88
CA ASN A 583 -12.66 -2.09 -12.62
C ASN A 583 -13.52 -2.51 -13.83
N LEU A 584 -12.93 -2.69 -15.02
CA LEU A 584 -13.59 -3.22 -16.21
C LEU A 584 -13.30 -4.71 -16.46
N ARG A 585 -12.34 -5.32 -15.76
CA ARG A 585 -12.07 -6.76 -15.86
C ARG A 585 -13.11 -7.57 -15.10
N THR A 586 -14.19 -7.95 -15.78
CA THR A 586 -15.38 -8.55 -15.15
C THR A 586 -15.97 -9.73 -15.89
N ASP A 587 -15.40 -10.16 -17.03
CA ASP A 587 -15.88 -11.32 -17.78
C ASP A 587 -15.24 -12.60 -17.24
N PRO A 588 -15.99 -13.49 -16.56
CA PRO A 588 -15.43 -14.72 -16.01
C PRO A 588 -15.20 -15.81 -17.08
N ASN A 589 -15.48 -15.53 -18.35
CA ASN A 589 -15.36 -16.50 -19.45
C ASN A 589 -14.14 -16.27 -20.34
N ASP A 590 -13.34 -15.25 -20.07
CA ASP A 590 -12.05 -15.04 -20.73
C ASP A 590 -10.89 -15.63 -19.90
N ASP A 591 -9.67 -15.59 -20.46
CA ASP A 591 -8.47 -16.09 -19.79
C ASP A 591 -7.78 -15.00 -18.93
N VAL A 592 -8.48 -13.90 -18.62
CA VAL A 592 -7.95 -12.76 -17.85
C VAL A 592 -8.60 -12.77 -16.46
N PRO A 593 -7.81 -12.68 -15.37
CA PRO A 593 -8.36 -12.54 -14.04
C PRO A 593 -9.24 -11.31 -13.89
N GLU A 594 -10.12 -11.31 -12.90
CA GLU A 594 -11.10 -10.26 -12.70
C GLU A 594 -10.61 -9.21 -11.71
N GLY A 595 -11.13 -7.98 -11.86
CA GLY A 595 -10.80 -6.82 -11.06
C GLY A 595 -11.42 -6.81 -9.67
N GLY A 596 -11.10 -5.77 -8.90
CA GLY A 596 -11.67 -5.54 -7.57
C GLY A 596 -11.03 -6.35 -6.45
N TRP A 597 -11.33 -5.96 -5.21
CA TRP A 597 -10.66 -6.52 -4.04
C TRP A 597 -10.84 -8.04 -3.89
N GLU A 598 -9.83 -8.68 -3.32
CA GLU A 598 -9.85 -10.09 -2.94
C GLU A 598 -9.44 -10.25 -1.47
N LEU A 599 -10.06 -11.23 -0.81
CA LEU A 599 -9.65 -11.74 0.49
C LEU A 599 -9.02 -13.11 0.29
N ILE A 600 -7.73 -13.24 0.57
CA ILE A 600 -6.95 -14.46 0.33
C ILE A 600 -6.43 -15.02 1.66
N ARG A 601 -6.43 -16.35 1.78
CA ARG A 601 -5.77 -17.07 2.89
C ARG A 601 -4.49 -17.72 2.41
N LEU A 602 -3.39 -17.45 3.10
CA LEU A 602 -2.14 -18.19 3.01
C LEU A 602 -1.91 -18.97 4.32
N ARG A 603 -1.59 -20.26 4.22
CA ARG A 603 -1.23 -21.06 5.40
C ARG A 603 0.28 -21.11 5.48
N GLY A 604 0.92 -20.43 6.44
CA GLY A 604 2.37 -20.51 6.57
C GLY A 604 2.83 -21.96 6.63
N GLY A 605 3.66 -22.39 5.65
CA GLY A 605 4.31 -23.68 5.68
C GLY A 605 5.12 -23.78 6.98
N CYS A 606 4.81 -24.81 7.78
CA CYS A 606 5.44 -25.09 9.07
C CYS A 606 6.96 -25.23 8.96
#